data_AF-A0A1I3J7U0-F1
#
_entry.id   AF-A0A1I3J7U0-F1
#
_cell.length_a   1.000
_cell.length_b   1.000
_cell.length_c   1.000
_cell.angle_alpha   90.00
_cell.angle_beta   90.00
_cell.angle_gamma   90.00
#
_symmetry.space_group_name_H-M   'P 1'
#
loop_
_entity.id
_entity.type
_entity.pdbx_description
1 polymer ?
#
loop_
_entity_poly.entity_id
_entity_poly.type
_entity_poly.pdbx_seq_one_letter_code
_entity_poly.pdbx_strand_id
1 'polypeptide(L)' 'MIRAVAMALAVWIGLIAIVLTARHEVSAPAKPPVAVQARQDELARCRAIGEGAANDAACHAAWAKARARFFGRDAS' A
#
# COMPACT_ATOMS: atom_id res chain seq x y z
N MET A 1 -11.01 -22.83 29.47
CA MET A 1 -9.85 -22.18 28.84
C MET A 1 -9.66 -22.61 27.38
N ILE A 2 -9.47 -23.90 27.08
CA ILE A 2 -9.27 -24.40 25.71
C ILE A 2 -10.39 -23.99 24.73
N ARG A 3 -11.66 -24.05 25.16
CA ARG A 3 -12.81 -23.65 24.32
C ARG A 3 -12.80 -22.16 23.97
N ALA A 4 -12.39 -21.30 24.90
CA ALA A 4 -12.28 -19.86 24.66
C ALA A 4 -11.12 -19.53 23.70
N VAL A 5 -9.99 -20.22 23.84
CA VAL A 5 -8.85 -20.10 22.92
C VAL A 5 -9.21 -20.56 21.51
N ALA A 6 -9.93 -21.68 21.38
CA ALA A 6 -10.39 -22.18 20.09
C ALA A 6 -11.36 -21.19 19.40
N MET A 7 -12.29 -20.58 20.15
CA MET A 7 -13.19 -19.57 19.60
C MET A 7 -12.43 -18.31 19.16
N ALA A 8 -11.48 -17.83 19.97
CA ALA A 8 -10.67 -16.67 19.60
C ALA A 8 -9.85 -16.92 18.33
N LEU A 9 -9.24 -18.10 18.19
CA LEU A 9 -8.50 -18.50 16.99
C LEU A 9 -9.40 -18.57 15.75
N ALA A 10 -10.60 -19.15 15.88
CA ALA A 10 -11.55 -19.23 14.76
C ALA A 10 -11.98 -17.83 14.27
N VAL A 11 -12.21 -16.90 15.20
CA VAL A 11 -12.53 -15.50 14.86
C VAL A 11 -11.36 -14.84 14.14
N TRP A 12 -10.13 -14.99 14.64
CA TRP A 12 -8.93 -14.44 14.00
C TRP A 12 -8.71 -14.98 12.59
N ILE A 13 -8.85 -16.29 12.40
CA ILE A 13 -8.73 -16.93 11.08
C ILE A 13 -9.80 -16.40 10.12
N GLY A 14 -11.04 -16.25 10.59
CA GLY A 14 -12.14 -15.67 9.81
C GLY A 14 -11.85 -14.23 9.38
N LEU A 15 -11.36 -13.39 10.30
CA LEU A 15 -10.98 -12.00 9.99
C LEU A 15 -9.86 -11.95 8.94
N ILE A 16 -8.84 -12.80 9.07
CA ILE A 16 -7.74 -12.88 8.10
C ILE A 16 -8.29 -13.28 6.73
N ALA A 17 -9.15 -14.30 6.65
CA ALA A 17 -9.75 -14.74 5.40
C ALA A 17 -10.57 -13.64 4.71
N ILE A 18 -11.40 -12.90 5.47
CA ILE A 18 -12.19 -11.77 4.95
C ILE A 18 -11.28 -10.67 4.38
N VAL A 19 -10.17 -10.35 5.05
CA VAL A 19 -9.23 -9.33 4.56
C VAL A 19 -8.53 -9.79 3.28
N LEU A 20 -8.17 -11.07 3.18
CA LEU A 20 -7.49 -11.61 1.99
C LEU A 20 -8.40 -11.62 0.76
N THR A 21 -9.68 -11.96 0.92
CA THR A 21 -10.65 -11.94 -0.19
C THR A 21 -10.99 -10.51 -0.60
N ALA A 22 -11.18 -9.59 0.34
CA ALA A 22 -11.44 -8.18 0.04
C ALA A 22 -10.29 -7.52 -0.76
N ARG A 23 -9.05 -7.98 -0.58
CA ARG A 23 -7.89 -7.51 -1.38
C ARG A 23 -7.86 -8.05 -2.81
N HIS A 24 -8.46 -9.21 -3.07
CA HIS A 24 -8.54 -9.79 -4.41
C HIS A 24 -9.66 -9.15 -5.25
N GLU A 25 -10.76 -8.73 -4.62
CA GLU A 25 -11.93 -8.14 -5.28
C GLU A 25 -11.76 -6.64 -5.64
N VAL A 26 -10.56 -6.07 -5.49
CA VAL A 26 -10.28 -4.71 -5.96
C VAL A 26 -10.30 -4.74 -7.50
N SER A 27 -11.50 -4.56 -8.05
CA SER A 27 -11.76 -4.37 -9.47
C SER A 27 -10.75 -3.40 -10.08
N ALA A 28 -10.22 -3.75 -11.25
CA ALA A 28 -9.19 -2.98 -11.93
C ALA A 28 -9.59 -1.48 -12.00
N PRO A 29 -8.81 -0.57 -11.39
CA PRO A 29 -9.12 0.84 -11.45
C PRO A 29 -9.03 1.33 -12.90
N ALA A 30 -9.90 2.28 -13.26
CA ALA A 30 -9.85 2.94 -14.58
C ALA A 30 -8.42 3.41 -14.88
N LYS A 31 -7.96 3.18 -16.12
CA LYS A 31 -6.58 3.44 -16.52
C LYS A 31 -6.19 4.89 -16.19
N PRO A 32 -5.19 5.12 -15.33
CA PRO A 32 -4.71 6.45 -15.03
C PRO A 32 -4.18 7.16 -16.29
N PRO A 33 -4.20 8.49 -16.32
CA PRO A 33 -3.46 9.23 -17.34
C PRO A 33 -1.96 8.88 -17.27
N VAL A 34 -1.28 8.88 -18.43
CA VAL A 34 0.10 8.37 -18.59
C VAL A 34 1.09 8.94 -17.57
N ALA A 35 0.97 10.24 -17.25
CA ALA A 35 1.82 10.89 -16.24
C ALA A 35 1.58 10.40 -14.80
N VAL A 36 0.35 9.96 -14.50
CA VAL A 36 0.02 9.31 -13.22
C VAL A 36 0.54 7.89 -13.20
N GLN A 37 0.45 7.18 -14.32
CA GLN A 37 1.00 5.82 -14.47
C GLN A 37 2.51 5.79 -14.24
N ALA A 38 3.27 6.62 -14.97
CA ALA A 38 4.74 6.67 -14.82
C ALA A 38 5.19 6.99 -13.38
N ARG A 39 4.41 7.81 -12.66
CA ARG A 39 4.67 8.10 -11.24
C ARG A 39 4.31 6.92 -10.33
N GLN A 40 3.21 6.23 -10.59
CA GLN A 40 2.83 5.01 -9.86
C GLN A 40 3.88 3.91 -10.05
N ASP A 41 4.42 3.79 -11.26
CA ASP A 41 5.50 2.85 -11.61
C ASP A 41 6.78 3.17 -10.82
N GLU A 42 7.14 4.46 -10.70
CA GLU A 42 8.28 4.89 -9.90
C GLU A 42 8.10 4.62 -8.40
N LEU A 43 6.91 4.89 -7.85
CA LEU A 43 6.62 4.49 -6.46
C LEU A 43 6.61 2.97 -6.28
N ALA A 44 6.21 2.21 -7.30
CA ALA A 44 6.25 0.75 -7.26
C ALA A 44 7.70 0.24 -7.26
N ARG A 45 8.58 0.84 -8.09
CA ARG A 45 10.03 0.59 -8.07
C ARG A 45 10.61 0.82 -6.68
N CYS A 46 10.34 1.99 -6.09
CA CYS A 46 10.85 2.32 -4.76
C CYS A 46 10.34 1.38 -3.66
N ARG A 47 9.09 0.93 -3.74
CA ARG A 47 8.54 -0.07 -2.83
C ARG A 47 9.21 -1.45 -2.97
N ALA A 48 9.58 -1.85 -4.19
CA ALA A 48 10.25 -3.11 -4.45
C ALA A 48 11.70 -3.14 -3.90
N ILE A 49 12.38 -1.99 -3.87
CA ILE A 49 13.74 -1.85 -3.31
C ILE A 49 13.72 -1.96 -1.76
N GLY A 50 12.64 -1.50 -1.12
CA GLY A 50 12.47 -1.58 0.33
C GLY A 50 13.45 -0.68 1.08
N GLU A 51 14.15 -1.20 2.09
CA GLU A 51 15.10 -0.44 2.90
C GLU A 51 16.22 0.22 2.09
N GLY A 52 16.63 -0.40 0.97
CA GLY A 52 17.63 0.19 0.07
C GLY A 52 17.20 1.53 -0.55
N ALA A 53 15.89 1.82 -0.60
CA ALA A 53 15.38 3.09 -1.11
C ALA A 53 15.58 4.24 -0.11
N ALA A 54 15.98 3.95 1.14
CA ALA A 54 16.22 4.97 2.16
C ALA A 54 17.34 5.95 1.77
N ASN A 55 18.28 5.53 0.92
CA ASN A 55 19.38 6.38 0.44
C ASN A 55 19.22 6.78 -1.05
N ASP A 56 18.10 6.42 -1.70
CA ASP A 56 17.84 6.74 -3.11
C ASP A 56 17.12 8.10 -3.22
N ALA A 57 17.83 9.11 -3.72
CA ALA A 57 17.29 10.47 -3.90
C ALA A 57 16.08 10.54 -4.86
N ALA A 58 16.03 9.66 -5.87
CA ALA A 58 14.88 9.60 -6.78
C ALA A 58 13.64 9.07 -6.04
N CYS A 59 13.81 8.08 -5.16
CA CYS A 59 12.74 7.58 -4.33
C CYS A 59 12.22 8.61 -3.33
N HIS A 60 13.09 9.41 -2.73
CA HIS A 60 12.70 10.51 -1.85
C HIS A 60 11.84 11.55 -2.59
N ALA A 61 12.29 11.96 -3.78
CA ALA A 61 11.56 12.92 -4.61
C ALA A 61 10.19 12.37 -5.04
N ALA A 62 10.12 11.10 -5.44
CA ALA A 62 8.86 10.44 -5.82
C ALA A 62 7.85 10.43 -4.65
N TRP A 63 8.31 10.09 -3.45
CA TRP A 63 7.48 10.08 -2.24
C TRP A 63 7.00 11.48 -1.83
N ALA A 64 7.87 12.49 -1.87
CA ALA A 64 7.48 13.88 -1.59
C ALA A 64 6.39 14.35 -2.56
N LYS A 65 6.54 14.02 -3.85
CA LYS A 65 5.56 14.37 -4.90
C LYS A 65 4.23 13.64 -4.74
N ALA A 66 4.24 12.39 -4.26
CA ALA A 66 3.04 11.64 -3.96
C ALA A 66 2.34 12.22 -2.72
N ARG A 67 3.10 12.49 -1.65
CA ARG A 67 2.60 13.08 -0.40
C ARG A 67 1.94 14.43 -0.64
N ALA A 68 2.59 15.34 -1.37
CA ALA A 68 2.06 16.66 -1.69
C ALA A 68 0.73 16.63 -2.46
N ARG A 69 0.42 15.55 -3.18
CA ARG A 69 -0.87 15.40 -3.88
C ARG A 69 -2.03 15.13 -2.92
N PHE A 70 -1.78 14.38 -1.84
CA PHE A 70 -2.82 14.03 -0.88
C PHE A 70 -2.98 15.09 0.21
N PHE A 71 -1.88 15.71 0.63
CA PHE A 71 -1.88 16.67 1.74
C PHE A 71 -1.88 18.13 1.27
N GLY A 72 -1.84 18.40 -0.03
CA GLY A 72 -1.62 19.75 -0.56
C GLY A 72 -0.16 20.19 -0.42
N ARG A 73 0.20 21.29 -1.09
CA ARG A 73 1.47 22.00 -0.85
C ARG A 73 1.46 22.46 0.61
N ASP A 74 2.48 22.09 1.37
CA ASP A 74 2.72 22.41 2.80
C ASP A 74 2.49 21.24 3.78
N ALA A 75 3.03 20.06 3.46
CA ALA A 75 3.44 19.11 4.50
C ALA A 75 4.93 19.34 4.79
N SER A 76 5.25 20.53 5.31
CA SER A 76 6.57 20.89 5.85
C SER A 76 6.60 20.68 7.36
#